data_AF-A0A4Q1A091-F1
#
_entry.id   AF-A0A4Q1A091-F1
#
_cell.length_a   1.000
_cell.length_b   1.000
_cell.length_c   1.000
_cell.angle_alpha   90.00
_cell.angle_beta   90.00
_cell.angle_gamma   90.00
#
_symmetry.space_group_name_H-M   'P 1'
#
loop_
_entity.id
_entity.type
_entity.pdbx_description
1 polymer ?
#
loop_
_entity_poly.entity_id
_entity_poly.type
_entity_poly.pdbx_seq_one_letter_code
_entity_poly.pdbx_strand_id
1 'polypeptide(L)'
;MEISNNQNIYTNYQKTKKEDSVLPIEVFKIDKNNIVENPNKFIQNDEKEEQEYVYIGTIYENIKKGIDKNTFLMSNYDFRNQQYWNTSDPRQYMWTYQQTHATYGNVYEDAKDFEDFVAKWVEKGESEHDAIFRARAYAAAGLLDYGKQKIVDIPNLDYDDKKQHGFHQIDNPPLKKAFLETLDSLDLVSVSLLVFNMFPNGENSSSFKELLKEYGVKLENLKQNQPEEEQSKFTFTGDININDKMSLEYQNFIFDTLIGFFKDRVNSFINNEENYIKYSNESIDKLKNAHDILIENFKKNTKEYNETKNILNQYMK
;
A
#
# COMPACT_ATOMS: atom_id res chain seq x y z
N MET A 1 52.05 16.06 5.77
CA MET A 1 52.03 14.58 5.81
C MET A 1 50.74 14.16 5.15
N GLU A 2 50.86 13.42 4.06
CA GLU A 2 49.81 13.13 3.08
C GLU A 2 48.67 12.30 3.68
N ILE A 3 47.43 12.68 3.37
CA ILE A 3 46.25 11.82 3.54
C ILE A 3 46.22 10.92 2.30
N SER A 4 46.64 9.66 2.45
CA SER A 4 46.63 8.68 1.37
C SER A 4 45.21 8.21 1.07
N ASN A 5 44.87 8.25 -0.22
CA ASN A 5 43.58 7.88 -0.81
C ASN A 5 43.13 6.44 -0.47
N ASN A 6 41.95 6.30 0.13
CA ASN A 6 41.25 5.02 0.33
C ASN A 6 40.56 4.45 -0.93
N GLN A 7 40.83 5.02 -2.11
CA GLN A 7 40.27 4.54 -3.40
C GLN A 7 40.94 3.27 -3.96
N ASN A 8 41.97 2.72 -3.30
CA ASN A 8 42.77 1.61 -3.86
C ASN A 8 42.39 0.20 -3.36
N ILE A 9 41.45 0.06 -2.42
CA ILE A 9 41.11 -1.25 -1.85
C ILE A 9 40.07 -1.97 -2.73
N TYR A 10 39.04 -1.25 -3.20
CA TYR A 10 37.98 -1.82 -4.04
C TYR A 10 38.45 -2.16 -5.46
N THR A 11 39.34 -1.35 -6.02
CA THR A 11 39.80 -1.47 -7.41
C THR A 11 40.79 -2.61 -7.63
N ASN A 12 41.55 -2.99 -6.60
CA ASN A 12 42.46 -4.15 -6.65
C ASN A 12 41.75 -5.49 -6.44
N TYR A 13 40.61 -5.50 -5.72
CA TYR A 13 39.84 -6.73 -5.50
C TYR A 13 39.22 -7.30 -6.80
N GLN A 14 38.79 -6.43 -7.72
CA GLN A 14 38.20 -6.89 -8.99
C GLN A 14 39.23 -7.41 -10.01
N LYS A 15 40.52 -7.12 -9.86
CA LYS A 15 41.55 -7.50 -10.85
C LYS A 15 42.15 -8.90 -10.66
N THR A 16 41.89 -9.59 -9.55
CA THR A 16 42.53 -10.87 -9.22
C THR A 16 41.56 -12.05 -9.05
N LYS A 17 40.33 -11.94 -9.54
CA LYS A 17 39.35 -13.04 -9.48
C LYS A 17 39.73 -14.17 -10.45
N LYS A 18 40.61 -15.07 -10.01
CA LYS A 18 40.66 -16.46 -10.45
C LYS A 18 39.97 -17.33 -9.39
N GLU A 19 39.07 -18.16 -9.90
CA GLU A 19 38.42 -19.35 -9.33
C GLU A 19 38.58 -19.65 -7.83
N ASP A 20 37.42 -19.79 -7.17
CA ASP A 20 37.16 -20.49 -5.90
C ASP A 20 38.27 -20.49 -4.84
N SER A 21 38.22 -19.52 -3.92
CA SER A 21 38.85 -19.67 -2.61
C SER A 21 38.03 -19.00 -1.52
N VAL A 22 37.53 -19.82 -0.60
CA VAL A 22 36.95 -19.39 0.67
C VAL A 22 38.09 -18.85 1.54
N LEU A 23 38.02 -17.58 1.96
CA LEU A 23 39.02 -17.00 2.85
C LEU A 23 38.89 -17.59 4.27
N PRO A 24 39.98 -18.05 4.90
CA PRO A 24 39.94 -18.49 6.29
C PRO A 24 39.74 -17.30 7.24
N ILE A 25 38.90 -17.50 8.26
CA ILE A 25 38.46 -16.51 9.26
C ILE A 25 39.62 -15.86 10.05
N GLU A 26 40.84 -16.40 9.95
CA GLU A 26 42.02 -15.93 10.70
C GLU A 26 42.63 -14.60 10.19
N VAL A 27 42.13 -14.03 9.08
CA VAL A 27 42.62 -12.73 8.55
C VAL A 27 42.03 -11.52 9.30
N PHE A 28 40.98 -11.71 10.13
CA PHE A 28 40.39 -10.63 10.92
C PHE A 28 40.92 -10.62 12.37
N LYS A 29 42.22 -10.43 12.56
CA LYS A 29 42.75 -10.06 13.88
C LYS A 29 42.62 -8.55 14.06
N ILE A 30 41.56 -8.13 14.76
CA ILE A 30 41.37 -6.76 15.22
C ILE A 30 42.50 -6.44 16.23
N ASP A 31 43.31 -5.44 15.92
CA ASP A 31 44.35 -4.93 16.83
C ASP A 31 43.67 -4.16 17.98
N LYS A 32 43.60 -4.80 19.15
CA LYS A 32 42.95 -4.26 20.35
C LYS A 32 43.66 -3.03 20.92
N ASN A 33 44.88 -2.72 20.49
CA ASN A 33 45.64 -1.59 21.01
C ASN A 33 45.28 -0.24 20.36
N ASN A 34 44.44 -0.25 19.31
CA ASN A 34 43.95 0.96 18.62
C ASN A 34 42.43 1.18 18.76
N ILE A 35 41.79 0.54 19.74
CA ILE A 35 40.40 0.85 20.08
C ILE A 35 40.40 2.17 20.86
N VAL A 36 39.98 3.25 20.21
CA VAL A 36 39.65 4.50 20.91
C VAL A 36 38.38 4.22 21.72
N GLU A 37 38.52 4.10 23.04
CA GLU A 37 37.38 4.09 23.95
C GLU A 37 36.63 5.42 23.80
N ASN A 38 35.40 5.36 23.28
CA ASN A 38 34.49 6.48 23.36
C ASN A 38 33.86 6.46 24.76
N PRO A 39 34.20 7.40 25.66
CA PRO A 39 33.61 7.40 26.98
C PRO A 39 32.12 7.68 26.85
N ASN A 40 31.30 6.69 27.20
CA ASN A 40 29.87 6.86 27.45
C ASN A 40 29.68 7.91 28.56
N LYS A 41 29.62 9.18 28.17
CA LYS A 41 28.97 10.22 28.95
C LYS A 41 27.51 10.24 28.52
N PHE A 42 26.67 9.61 29.32
CA PHE A 42 25.27 9.97 29.40
C PHE A 42 25.19 11.46 29.72
N ILE A 43 24.89 12.27 28.71
CA ILE A 43 24.40 13.62 28.91
C ILE A 43 22.89 13.46 29.18
N GLN A 44 22.50 13.54 30.45
CA GLN A 44 21.14 13.90 30.81
C GLN A 44 20.93 15.34 30.33
N ASN A 45 20.29 15.48 29.17
CA ASN A 45 19.57 16.71 28.85
C ASN A 45 18.16 16.54 29.43
N ASP A 46 18.02 16.94 30.69
CA ASP A 46 16.74 17.29 31.30
C ASP A 46 16.25 18.60 30.66
N GLU A 47 15.77 18.48 29.43
CA GLU A 47 14.90 19.42 28.72
C GLU A 47 14.54 18.69 27.42
N LYS A 48 13.51 17.84 27.48
CA LYS A 48 12.84 17.37 26.27
C LYS A 48 12.12 18.58 25.68
N GLU A 49 12.81 19.35 24.85
CA GLU A 49 12.11 20.11 23.82
C GLU A 49 11.29 19.09 23.03
N GLU A 50 9.97 19.19 23.15
CA GLU A 50 9.04 18.44 22.34
C GLU A 50 9.41 18.69 20.88
N GLN A 51 9.93 17.67 20.22
CA GLN A 51 10.17 17.70 18.78
C GLN A 51 8.82 17.98 18.11
N GLU A 52 8.62 19.20 17.65
CA GLU A 52 7.41 19.61 16.93
C GLU A 52 7.39 18.91 15.56
N TYR A 53 6.94 17.65 15.55
CA TYR A 53 6.42 16.98 14.36
C TYR A 53 5.38 17.90 13.71
N VAL A 54 5.40 18.02 12.39
CA VAL A 54 4.16 18.39 11.69
C VAL A 54 3.18 17.28 12.02
N TYR A 55 2.28 17.59 12.95
CA TYR A 55 1.35 16.60 13.45
C TYR A 55 0.31 16.42 12.35
N ILE A 56 0.57 15.48 11.42
CA ILE A 56 -0.48 14.80 10.66
C ILE A 56 -1.46 14.34 11.74
N GLY A 57 -2.53 15.10 11.95
CA GLY A 57 -3.33 15.01 13.19
C GLY A 57 -3.82 16.33 13.79
N THR A 58 -3.40 17.48 13.26
CA THR A 58 -3.96 18.81 13.65
C THR A 58 -4.37 19.69 12.48
N ILE A 59 -4.27 19.22 11.23
CA ILE A 59 -4.48 20.04 10.02
C ILE A 59 -5.94 20.49 9.95
N TYR A 60 -6.87 19.54 10.04
CA TYR A 60 -8.30 19.76 10.01
C TYR A 60 -8.77 20.67 11.15
N GLU A 61 -8.30 20.44 12.37
CA GLU A 61 -8.63 21.27 13.52
C GLU A 61 -8.06 22.70 13.39
N ASN A 62 -6.87 22.85 12.84
CA ASN A 62 -6.25 24.16 12.61
C ASN A 62 -6.96 24.95 11.49
N ILE A 63 -7.41 24.27 10.42
CA ILE A 63 -8.28 24.87 9.40
C ILE A 63 -9.59 25.35 10.03
N LYS A 64 -10.23 24.51 10.85
CA LYS A 64 -11.47 24.85 11.56
C LYS A 64 -11.30 26.05 12.50
N LYS A 65 -10.18 26.13 13.20
CA LYS A 65 -9.84 27.25 14.09
C LYS A 65 -9.53 28.56 13.33
N GLY A 66 -9.49 28.52 12.00
CA GLY A 66 -9.27 29.69 11.17
C GLY A 66 -7.83 30.18 11.18
N ILE A 67 -6.84 29.27 11.30
CA ILE A 67 -5.44 29.62 11.07
C ILE A 67 -5.29 30.27 9.69
N ASP A 68 -4.37 31.22 9.56
CA ASP A 68 -4.07 31.87 8.29
C ASP A 68 -3.73 30.82 7.23
N LYS A 69 -4.48 30.84 6.13
CA LYS A 69 -4.36 29.95 4.98
C LYS A 69 -2.97 29.95 4.35
N ASN A 70 -2.20 31.03 4.51
CA ASN A 70 -0.83 31.13 3.98
C ASN A 70 0.22 30.54 4.93
N THR A 71 -0.17 30.12 6.13
CA THR A 71 0.76 29.52 7.09
C THR A 71 1.19 28.15 6.58
N PHE A 72 2.50 27.96 6.45
CA PHE A 72 3.10 26.68 6.08
C PHE A 72 2.78 25.62 7.12
N LEU A 73 2.51 24.39 6.66
CA LEU A 73 2.36 23.24 7.56
C LEU A 73 3.71 22.87 8.19
N MET A 74 4.81 23.04 7.46
CA MET A 74 6.19 22.79 7.90
C MET A 74 6.93 24.11 8.10
N SER A 75 6.85 24.68 9.31
CA SER A 75 7.54 25.94 9.64
C SER A 75 9.05 25.78 9.83
N ASN A 76 9.53 24.61 10.29
CA ASN A 76 10.96 24.32 10.46
C ASN A 76 11.49 23.45 9.30
N TYR A 77 11.91 24.11 8.23
CA TYR A 77 12.51 23.53 7.02
C TYR A 77 13.87 22.82 7.26
N ASP A 78 14.56 23.10 8.36
CA ASP A 78 16.03 23.01 8.39
C ASP A 78 16.64 21.63 8.67
N PHE A 79 15.89 20.62 9.16
CA PHE A 79 16.53 19.36 9.59
C PHE A 79 15.89 18.06 9.08
N ARG A 80 14.70 18.10 8.47
CA ARG A 80 13.92 16.88 8.24
C ARG A 80 13.94 16.34 6.81
N ASN A 81 14.30 17.15 5.82
CA ASN A 81 14.17 16.76 4.41
C ASN A 81 15.47 16.61 3.62
N GLN A 82 16.64 16.95 4.16
CA GLN A 82 17.89 16.81 3.39
C GLN A 82 18.12 15.37 2.90
N GLN A 83 17.60 14.35 3.59
CA GLN A 83 17.69 12.95 3.14
C GLN A 83 16.68 12.61 2.03
N TYR A 84 15.48 13.22 2.02
CA TYR A 84 14.45 12.98 0.99
C TYR A 84 14.68 13.78 -0.28
N TRP A 85 15.26 14.99 -0.19
CA TRP A 85 15.70 15.77 -1.36
C TRP A 85 16.82 15.07 -2.15
N ASN A 86 17.51 14.11 -1.53
CA ASN A 86 18.58 13.32 -2.15
C ASN A 86 18.06 12.04 -2.82
N THR A 87 16.75 11.87 -3.00
CA THR A 87 16.21 10.74 -3.78
C THR A 87 16.45 10.96 -5.27
N SER A 88 16.89 9.90 -5.97
CA SER A 88 16.93 9.89 -7.43
C SER A 88 15.57 9.55 -8.05
N ASP A 89 14.58 9.17 -7.25
CA ASP A 89 13.22 8.86 -7.71
C ASP A 89 12.41 10.16 -7.95
N PRO A 90 12.06 10.48 -9.21
CA PRO A 90 11.29 11.68 -9.54
C PRO A 90 9.93 11.74 -8.85
N ARG A 91 9.29 10.58 -8.60
CA ARG A 91 7.98 10.51 -7.94
C ARG A 91 8.09 10.92 -6.48
N GLN A 92 9.04 10.31 -5.77
CA GLN A 92 9.28 10.62 -4.37
C GLN A 92 9.75 12.07 -4.17
N TYR A 93 10.58 12.58 -5.10
CA TYR A 93 10.98 13.98 -5.12
C TYR A 93 9.77 14.91 -5.24
N MET A 94 8.85 14.62 -6.18
CA MET A 94 7.66 15.46 -6.38
C MET A 94 6.75 15.48 -5.15
N TRP A 95 6.46 14.32 -4.55
CA TRP A 95 5.68 14.26 -3.30
C TRP A 95 6.31 15.08 -2.18
N THR A 96 7.63 14.91 -1.97
CA THR A 96 8.40 15.66 -0.96
C THR A 96 8.31 17.15 -1.23
N TYR A 97 8.54 17.58 -2.48
CA TYR A 97 8.45 18.98 -2.87
C TYR A 97 7.08 19.57 -2.54
N GLN A 98 5.99 18.88 -2.85
CA GLN A 98 4.63 19.38 -2.61
C GLN A 98 4.30 19.47 -1.13
N GLN A 99 4.66 18.46 -0.34
CA GLN A 99 4.46 18.45 1.11
C GLN A 99 5.24 19.59 1.79
N THR A 100 6.48 19.87 1.35
CA THR A 100 7.26 20.99 1.91
C THR A 100 6.65 22.36 1.65
N HIS A 101 5.91 22.54 0.56
CA HIS A 101 5.28 23.81 0.18
C HIS A 101 3.79 23.86 0.53
N ALA A 102 3.32 22.92 1.37
CA ALA A 102 1.94 22.87 1.81
C ALA A 102 1.65 23.97 2.84
N THR A 103 0.49 24.60 2.70
CA THR A 103 -0.09 25.57 3.62
C THR A 103 -1.49 25.11 4.02
N TYR A 104 -2.03 25.63 5.13
CA TYR A 104 -3.41 25.32 5.53
C TYR A 104 -4.46 25.66 4.45
N GLY A 105 -4.14 26.60 3.54
CA GLY A 105 -5.01 27.00 2.44
C GLY A 105 -4.97 26.12 1.20
N ASN A 106 -3.91 25.33 0.99
CA ASN A 106 -3.71 24.52 -0.22
C ASN A 106 -3.48 23.03 0.05
N VAL A 107 -3.56 22.60 1.31
CA VAL A 107 -3.25 21.23 1.73
C VAL A 107 -4.17 20.18 1.10
N TYR A 108 -5.43 20.54 0.83
CA TYR A 108 -6.41 19.74 0.08
C TYR A 108 -6.68 20.30 -1.33
N GLU A 109 -5.65 20.87 -1.98
CA GLU A 109 -5.76 21.40 -3.35
C GLU A 109 -6.36 20.35 -4.31
N ASP A 110 -7.43 20.74 -5.02
CA ASP A 110 -8.21 19.89 -5.92
C ASP A 110 -8.65 18.53 -5.33
N ALA A 111 -8.71 18.38 -3.99
CA ALA A 111 -8.84 17.09 -3.30
C ALA A 111 -10.06 17.02 -2.37
N LYS A 112 -11.22 17.52 -2.83
CA LYS A 112 -12.42 17.61 -2.00
C LYS A 112 -12.91 16.26 -1.45
N ASP A 113 -12.90 15.22 -2.26
CA ASP A 113 -13.32 13.88 -1.83
C ASP A 113 -12.42 13.37 -0.68
N PHE A 114 -11.11 13.64 -0.77
CA PHE A 114 -10.14 13.29 0.27
C PHE A 114 -10.36 14.09 1.56
N GLU A 115 -10.58 15.42 1.44
CA GLU A 115 -10.92 16.29 2.57
C GLU A 115 -12.18 15.82 3.29
N ASP A 116 -13.27 15.61 2.55
CA ASP A 116 -14.56 15.17 3.09
C ASP A 116 -14.44 13.78 3.73
N PHE A 117 -13.63 12.88 3.16
CA PHE A 117 -13.36 11.56 3.73
C PHE A 117 -12.63 11.67 5.08
N VAL A 118 -11.56 12.46 5.16
CA VAL A 118 -10.81 12.65 6.42
C VAL A 118 -11.73 13.25 7.48
N ALA A 119 -12.47 14.30 7.14
CA ALA A 119 -13.42 14.95 8.04
C ALA A 119 -14.45 13.95 8.61
N LYS A 120 -15.05 13.13 7.75
CA LYS A 120 -16.04 12.11 8.15
C LYS A 120 -15.48 11.12 9.19
N TRP A 121 -14.23 10.70 9.05
CA TRP A 121 -13.62 9.73 9.99
C TRP A 121 -13.19 10.39 11.30
N VAL A 122 -12.69 11.62 11.25
CA VAL A 122 -12.43 12.43 12.45
C VAL A 122 -13.72 12.65 13.24
N GLU A 123 -14.82 12.97 12.57
CA GLU A 123 -16.14 13.14 13.21
C GLU A 123 -16.69 11.84 13.83
N LYS A 124 -16.27 10.68 13.33
CA LYS A 124 -16.57 9.36 13.93
C LYS A 124 -15.70 9.03 15.15
N GLY A 125 -14.75 9.89 15.50
CA GLY A 125 -13.85 9.71 16.65
C GLY A 125 -12.51 9.05 16.32
N GLU A 126 -12.18 8.87 15.03
CA GLU A 126 -10.82 8.46 14.63
C GLU A 126 -9.86 9.65 14.79
N SER A 127 -8.60 9.39 15.12
CA SER A 127 -7.61 10.46 15.14
C SER A 127 -7.43 11.02 13.73
N GLU A 128 -7.13 12.32 13.59
CA GLU A 128 -6.91 12.88 12.26
C GLU A 128 -5.71 12.22 11.55
N HIS A 129 -4.68 11.82 12.30
CA HIS A 129 -3.60 10.98 11.79
C HIS A 129 -4.15 9.72 11.11
N ASP A 130 -4.96 8.96 11.84
CA ASP A 130 -5.46 7.68 11.36
C ASP A 130 -6.46 7.84 10.22
N ALA A 131 -7.28 8.88 10.26
CA ALA A 131 -8.19 9.23 9.17
C ALA A 131 -7.43 9.56 7.87
N ILE A 132 -6.31 10.28 7.94
CA ILE A 132 -5.44 10.59 6.79
C ILE A 132 -4.80 9.30 6.25
N PHE A 133 -4.27 8.43 7.11
CA PHE A 133 -3.67 7.17 6.66
C PHE A 133 -4.71 6.17 6.14
N ARG A 134 -5.95 6.22 6.65
CA ARG A 134 -7.08 5.49 6.09
C ARG A 134 -7.41 6.01 4.69
N ALA A 135 -7.50 7.33 4.52
CA ALA A 135 -7.73 7.97 3.22
C ALA A 135 -6.63 7.58 2.22
N ARG A 136 -5.36 7.56 2.65
CA ARG A 136 -4.21 7.09 1.87
C ARG A 136 -4.39 5.66 1.35
N ALA A 137 -4.88 4.74 2.20
CA ALA A 137 -5.14 3.36 1.79
C ALA A 137 -6.29 3.27 0.77
N TYR A 138 -7.39 4.01 0.96
CA TYR A 138 -8.49 4.04 -0.01
C TYR A 138 -8.05 4.64 -1.34
N ALA A 139 -7.23 5.70 -1.30
CA ALA A 139 -6.64 6.31 -2.49
C ALA A 139 -5.74 5.33 -3.24
N ALA A 140 -4.87 4.59 -2.53
CA ALA A 140 -4.01 3.56 -3.13
C ALA A 140 -4.82 2.44 -3.82
N ALA A 141 -5.99 2.08 -3.27
CA ALA A 141 -6.89 1.12 -3.89
C ALA A 141 -7.70 1.69 -5.08
N GLY A 142 -7.64 2.99 -5.36
CA GLY A 142 -8.50 3.65 -6.36
C GLY A 142 -9.97 3.76 -5.92
N LEU A 143 -10.22 3.80 -4.61
CA LEU A 143 -11.55 3.95 -4.00
C LEU A 143 -11.84 5.38 -3.55
N LEU A 144 -10.82 6.26 -3.54
CA LEU A 144 -10.90 7.64 -3.13
C LEU A 144 -10.10 8.52 -4.09
N ASP A 145 -10.72 9.58 -4.62
CA ASP A 145 -10.01 10.60 -5.39
C ASP A 145 -9.22 11.48 -4.43
N TYR A 146 -7.90 11.55 -4.63
CA TYR A 146 -7.00 12.30 -3.75
C TYR A 146 -6.55 13.64 -4.33
N GLY A 147 -6.98 13.98 -5.56
CA GLY A 147 -6.62 15.23 -6.22
C GLY A 147 -5.12 15.55 -6.11
N LYS A 148 -4.82 16.77 -5.67
CA LYS A 148 -3.45 17.29 -5.50
C LYS A 148 -3.10 17.55 -4.03
N GLN A 149 -3.72 16.79 -3.12
CA GLN A 149 -3.45 16.94 -1.69
C GLN A 149 -1.94 16.84 -1.38
N LYS A 150 -1.50 17.58 -0.36
CA LYS A 150 -0.09 17.77 -0.01
C LYS A 150 0.22 17.26 1.40
N ILE A 151 -0.61 16.36 1.92
CA ILE A 151 -0.53 15.84 3.29
C ILE A 151 0.34 14.60 3.32
N VAL A 152 0.00 13.60 2.50
CA VAL A 152 0.56 12.26 2.59
C VAL A 152 0.84 11.71 1.20
N ASP A 153 1.98 11.07 0.98
CA ASP A 153 2.24 10.40 -0.28
C ASP A 153 1.27 9.24 -0.50
N ILE A 154 0.80 9.04 -1.72
CA ILE A 154 0.04 7.83 -2.06
C ILE A 154 1.00 6.79 -2.66
N PRO A 155 1.12 5.60 -2.07
CA PRO A 155 2.11 4.61 -2.49
C PRO A 155 2.05 4.28 -3.97
N ASN A 156 3.20 4.39 -4.63
CA ASN A 156 3.43 4.09 -6.05
C ASN A 156 2.59 4.88 -7.05
N LEU A 157 1.96 5.97 -6.61
CA LEU A 157 1.23 6.85 -7.50
C LEU A 157 1.96 8.18 -7.63
N ASP A 158 1.87 8.76 -8.83
CA ASP A 158 2.40 10.08 -9.06
C ASP A 158 1.57 11.13 -8.30
N TYR A 159 2.22 12.25 -7.99
CA TYR A 159 1.53 13.43 -7.53
C TYR A 159 0.58 13.91 -8.65
N ASP A 160 -0.71 14.09 -8.36
CA ASP A 160 -1.77 14.34 -9.35
C ASP A 160 -2.05 13.17 -10.33
N ASP A 161 -1.90 11.90 -9.90
CA ASP A 161 -2.40 10.77 -10.71
C ASP A 161 -3.91 10.93 -10.96
N LYS A 162 -4.28 10.99 -12.24
CA LYS A 162 -5.63 11.31 -12.70
C LYS A 162 -6.51 10.08 -12.92
N LYS A 163 -6.47 9.11 -11.99
CA LYS A 163 -7.34 7.91 -11.93
C LYS A 163 -6.86 6.69 -12.73
N GLN A 164 -5.54 6.47 -12.86
CA GLN A 164 -5.00 5.39 -13.69
C GLN A 164 -4.59 4.14 -12.90
N HIS A 165 -5.29 3.82 -11.81
CA HIS A 165 -4.93 2.70 -10.92
C HIS A 165 -6.14 2.09 -10.18
N GLY A 166 -5.94 0.88 -9.65
CA GLY A 166 -6.87 0.23 -8.73
C GLY A 166 -8.31 0.13 -9.26
N PHE A 167 -9.28 0.43 -8.39
CA PHE A 167 -10.71 0.40 -8.69
C PHE A 167 -11.18 1.43 -9.72
N HIS A 168 -10.33 2.38 -10.16
CA HIS A 168 -10.64 3.22 -11.32
C HIS A 168 -10.64 2.43 -12.63
N GLN A 169 -9.94 1.29 -12.67
CA GLN A 169 -9.82 0.44 -13.86
C GLN A 169 -10.56 -0.91 -13.73
N ILE A 170 -11.40 -1.06 -12.70
CA ILE A 170 -12.16 -2.28 -12.41
C ILE A 170 -13.65 -1.92 -12.39
N ASP A 171 -14.37 -2.40 -13.40
CA ASP A 171 -15.82 -2.32 -13.49
C ASP A 171 -16.44 -3.61 -12.93
N ASN A 172 -16.40 -3.77 -11.61
CA ASN A 172 -17.03 -4.87 -10.90
C ASN A 172 -17.78 -4.30 -9.67
N PRO A 173 -19.05 -3.90 -9.84
CA PRO A 173 -19.81 -3.25 -8.77
C PRO A 173 -19.94 -4.10 -7.49
N PRO A 174 -20.24 -5.42 -7.55
CA PRO A 174 -20.25 -6.26 -6.36
C PRO A 174 -18.92 -6.27 -5.59
N LEU A 175 -17.80 -6.32 -6.33
CA LEU A 175 -16.47 -6.31 -5.72
C LEU A 175 -16.15 -4.96 -5.08
N LYS A 176 -16.40 -3.86 -5.79
CA LYS A 176 -16.17 -2.50 -5.27
C LYS A 176 -16.98 -2.27 -3.99
N LYS A 177 -18.25 -2.69 -3.98
CA LYS A 177 -19.11 -2.59 -2.79
C LYS A 177 -18.57 -3.45 -1.64
N ALA A 178 -18.16 -4.68 -1.90
CA ALA A 178 -17.58 -5.56 -0.89
C ALA A 178 -16.30 -4.99 -0.27
N PHE A 179 -15.42 -4.39 -1.07
CA PHE A 179 -14.23 -3.70 -0.56
C PHE A 179 -14.60 -2.54 0.35
N LEU A 180 -15.52 -1.66 -0.08
CA LEU A 180 -15.95 -0.52 0.74
C LEU A 180 -16.57 -0.97 2.07
N GLU A 181 -17.49 -1.95 2.06
CA GLU A 181 -18.09 -2.50 3.27
C GLU A 181 -17.05 -3.13 4.20
N THR A 182 -16.05 -3.82 3.63
CA THR A 182 -14.97 -4.44 4.39
C THR A 182 -14.09 -3.37 5.04
N LEU A 183 -13.56 -2.42 4.27
CA LEU A 183 -12.65 -1.41 4.79
C LEU A 183 -13.32 -0.50 5.83
N ASP A 184 -14.61 -0.19 5.66
CA ASP A 184 -15.39 0.59 6.63
C ASP A 184 -15.58 -0.14 7.97
N SER A 185 -15.46 -1.48 7.99
CA SER A 185 -15.60 -2.31 9.19
C SER A 185 -14.31 -2.58 9.94
N LEU A 186 -13.16 -2.24 9.34
CA LEU A 186 -11.83 -2.58 9.84
C LEU A 186 -11.13 -1.40 10.54
N ASP A 187 -10.26 -1.72 11.50
CA ASP A 187 -9.30 -0.77 12.05
C ASP A 187 -8.23 -0.37 11.00
N LEU A 188 -7.52 0.73 11.22
CA LEU A 188 -6.53 1.26 10.28
C LEU A 188 -5.43 0.25 9.91
N VAL A 189 -4.95 -0.54 10.88
CA VAL A 189 -3.87 -1.50 10.65
C VAL A 189 -4.38 -2.59 9.72
N SER A 190 -5.58 -3.12 10.00
CA SER A 190 -6.23 -4.12 9.16
C SER A 190 -6.55 -3.60 7.76
N VAL A 191 -7.02 -2.35 7.62
CA VAL A 191 -7.21 -1.66 6.33
C VAL A 191 -5.91 -1.60 5.54
N SER A 192 -4.84 -1.13 6.18
CA SER A 192 -3.54 -0.97 5.53
C SER A 192 -2.99 -2.31 5.07
N LEU A 193 -3.03 -3.33 5.93
CA LEU A 193 -2.58 -4.68 5.59
C LEU A 193 -3.36 -5.27 4.41
N LEU A 194 -4.69 -5.18 4.41
CA LEU A 194 -5.51 -5.69 3.31
C LEU A 194 -5.22 -4.95 2.00
N VAL A 195 -5.23 -3.62 2.02
CA VAL A 195 -5.00 -2.81 0.81
C VAL A 195 -3.62 -3.09 0.23
N PHE A 196 -2.54 -3.05 1.03
CA PHE A 196 -1.20 -3.29 0.50
C PHE A 196 -0.92 -4.76 0.18
N ASN A 197 -1.74 -5.69 0.67
CA ASN A 197 -1.71 -7.07 0.20
C ASN A 197 -2.35 -7.22 -1.18
N MET A 198 -3.46 -6.51 -1.46
CA MET A 198 -4.18 -6.59 -2.74
C MET A 198 -3.60 -5.67 -3.82
N PHE A 199 -3.06 -4.52 -3.41
CA PHE A 199 -2.46 -3.48 -4.24
C PHE A 199 -1.02 -3.24 -3.77
N PRO A 200 -0.11 -4.21 -3.91
CA PRO A 200 1.24 -4.12 -3.36
C PRO A 200 2.06 -3.02 -4.04
N ASN A 201 3.06 -2.55 -3.28
CA ASN A 201 4.00 -1.55 -3.74
C ASN A 201 5.01 -2.15 -4.72
N GLY A 202 5.09 -1.59 -5.92
CA GLY A 202 6.00 -2.00 -6.99
C GLY A 202 6.05 -0.95 -8.12
N GLU A 203 7.07 -1.02 -8.98
CA GLU A 203 7.34 -0.01 -10.03
C GLU A 203 6.24 0.09 -11.10
N ASN A 204 5.36 -0.91 -11.21
CA ASN A 204 4.31 -0.97 -12.22
C ASN A 204 2.92 -0.81 -11.56
N SER A 205 2.19 0.23 -11.97
CA SER A 205 0.85 0.64 -11.51
C SER A 205 -0.31 -0.33 -11.84
N SER A 206 -0.02 -1.63 -12.01
CA SER A 206 -0.98 -2.69 -12.39
C SER A 206 -1.05 -3.86 -11.39
N SER A 207 -0.59 -3.69 -10.16
CA SER A 207 -0.32 -4.78 -9.22
C SER A 207 -1.48 -5.75 -8.98
N PHE A 208 -2.72 -5.27 -8.80
CA PHE A 208 -3.89 -6.16 -8.63
C PHE A 208 -4.23 -6.96 -9.90
N LYS A 209 -4.14 -6.35 -11.10
CA LYS A 209 -4.41 -7.05 -12.37
C LYS A 209 -3.34 -8.09 -12.69
N GLU A 210 -2.08 -7.79 -12.39
CA GLU A 210 -1.00 -8.78 -12.55
C GLU A 210 -1.18 -9.96 -11.59
N LEU A 211 -1.53 -9.71 -10.32
CA LEU A 211 -1.87 -10.78 -9.37
C LEU A 211 -3.02 -11.67 -9.87
N LEU A 212 -4.04 -11.09 -10.49
CA LEU A 212 -5.13 -11.87 -11.10
C LEU A 212 -4.67 -12.70 -12.30
N LYS A 213 -3.79 -12.17 -13.16
CA LYS A 213 -3.22 -12.92 -14.29
C LYS A 213 -2.35 -14.08 -13.81
N GLU A 214 -1.49 -13.86 -12.82
CA GLU A 214 -0.66 -14.89 -12.20
C GLU A 214 -1.54 -16.00 -11.60
N TYR A 215 -2.62 -15.62 -10.92
CA TYR A 215 -3.60 -16.57 -10.41
C TYR A 215 -4.29 -17.35 -11.52
N GLY A 216 -4.64 -16.70 -12.64
CA GLY A 216 -5.19 -17.37 -13.82
C GLY A 216 -4.25 -18.43 -14.40
N VAL A 217 -2.96 -18.13 -14.54
CA VAL A 217 -1.96 -19.11 -14.99
C VAL A 217 -1.90 -20.31 -14.03
N LYS A 218 -1.90 -20.05 -12.72
CA LYS A 218 -1.91 -21.11 -11.70
C LYS A 218 -3.18 -21.97 -11.79
N LEU A 219 -4.33 -21.36 -12.00
CA LEU A 219 -5.62 -22.04 -12.13
C LEU A 219 -5.64 -22.95 -13.36
N GLU A 220 -5.14 -22.48 -14.51
CA GLU A 220 -5.07 -23.29 -15.73
C GLU A 220 -4.09 -24.47 -15.59
N ASN A 221 -2.94 -24.27 -14.94
CA ASN A 221 -2.00 -25.36 -14.64
C ASN A 221 -2.64 -26.43 -13.74
N LEU A 222 -3.48 -26.03 -12.78
CA LEU A 222 -4.21 -26.97 -11.93
C LEU A 222 -5.26 -27.76 -12.72
N LYS A 223 -5.99 -27.11 -13.64
CA LYS A 223 -6.98 -27.78 -14.50
C LYS A 223 -6.37 -28.84 -15.41
N GLN A 224 -5.18 -28.61 -15.95
CA GLN A 224 -4.48 -29.60 -16.78
C GLN A 224 -4.18 -30.91 -16.03
N ASN A 225 -4.18 -30.87 -14.70
CA ASN A 225 -3.96 -32.03 -13.84
C ASN A 225 -5.28 -32.66 -13.34
N GLN A 226 -6.45 -32.15 -13.76
CA GLN A 226 -7.77 -32.66 -13.39
C GLN A 226 -8.40 -33.50 -14.51
N PRO A 227 -9.24 -34.50 -14.16
CA PRO A 227 -10.04 -35.24 -15.14
C PRO A 227 -10.87 -34.29 -16.01
N GLU A 228 -11.03 -34.58 -17.31
CA GLU A 228 -11.79 -33.73 -18.26
C GLU A 228 -13.20 -33.38 -17.78
N GLU A 229 -13.86 -34.30 -17.06
CA GLU A 229 -15.22 -34.13 -16.52
C GLU A 229 -15.31 -33.07 -15.41
N GLU A 230 -14.20 -32.73 -14.75
CA GLU A 230 -14.13 -31.74 -13.66
C GLU A 230 -13.61 -30.39 -14.13
N GLN A 231 -13.16 -30.28 -15.39
CA GLN A 231 -12.61 -29.04 -15.92
C GLN A 231 -13.72 -28.02 -16.19
N SER A 232 -13.59 -26.83 -15.60
CA SER A 232 -14.45 -25.70 -15.97
C SER A 232 -14.32 -25.40 -17.46
N LYS A 233 -15.46 -25.26 -18.14
CA LYS A 233 -15.52 -24.84 -19.55
C LYS A 233 -15.02 -23.41 -19.81
N PHE A 234 -14.79 -22.63 -18.75
CA PHE A 234 -14.31 -21.25 -18.83
C PHE A 234 -12.86 -21.15 -18.42
N THR A 235 -12.08 -20.37 -19.17
CA THR A 235 -10.70 -20.00 -18.84
C THR A 235 -10.67 -18.65 -18.14
N PHE A 236 -9.92 -18.54 -17.04
CA PHE A 236 -9.76 -17.26 -16.34
C PHE A 236 -8.55 -16.50 -16.90
N THR A 237 -8.80 -15.31 -17.44
CA THR A 237 -7.77 -14.48 -18.09
C THR A 237 -7.24 -13.34 -17.22
N GLY A 238 -7.77 -13.20 -16.00
CA GLY A 238 -7.52 -12.06 -15.12
C GLY A 238 -8.45 -10.86 -15.34
N ASP A 239 -9.33 -10.91 -16.36
CA ASP A 239 -10.41 -9.92 -16.50
C ASP A 239 -11.54 -10.26 -15.52
N ILE A 240 -11.88 -9.29 -14.69
CA ILE A 240 -12.89 -9.43 -13.63
C ILE A 240 -14.03 -8.43 -13.79
N ASN A 241 -14.07 -7.69 -14.90
CA ASN A 241 -15.13 -6.75 -15.16
C ASN A 241 -16.47 -7.48 -15.35
N ILE A 242 -17.55 -6.91 -14.85
CA ILE A 242 -18.90 -7.46 -14.92
C ILE A 242 -19.75 -6.51 -15.74
N ASN A 243 -20.38 -7.04 -16.79
CA ASN A 243 -21.36 -6.29 -17.57
C ASN A 243 -22.64 -7.10 -17.78
N ASP A 244 -23.72 -6.40 -18.15
CA ASP A 244 -25.06 -7.00 -18.28
C ASP A 244 -25.20 -7.98 -19.45
N LYS A 245 -24.31 -7.89 -20.46
CA LYS A 245 -24.31 -8.78 -21.62
C LYS A 245 -23.72 -10.16 -21.29
N MET A 246 -22.99 -10.30 -20.19
CA MET A 246 -22.46 -11.58 -19.74
C MET A 246 -23.59 -12.51 -19.27
N SER A 247 -23.46 -13.80 -19.57
CA SER A 247 -24.34 -14.82 -19.02
C SER A 247 -24.17 -14.89 -17.50
N LEU A 248 -25.25 -15.23 -16.79
CA LEU A 248 -25.21 -15.42 -15.34
C LEU A 248 -24.17 -16.49 -14.94
N GLU A 249 -24.05 -17.53 -15.76
CA GLU A 249 -23.07 -18.59 -15.56
C GLU A 249 -21.61 -18.08 -15.61
N TYR A 250 -21.29 -17.20 -16.57
CA TYR A 250 -19.93 -16.63 -16.66
C TYR A 250 -19.65 -15.60 -15.56
N GLN A 251 -20.67 -14.82 -15.17
CA GLN A 251 -20.54 -13.91 -14.02
C GLN A 251 -20.26 -14.69 -12.73
N ASN A 252 -20.99 -15.78 -12.48
CA ASN A 252 -20.75 -16.65 -11.34
C ASN A 252 -19.37 -17.30 -11.39
N PHE A 253 -18.91 -17.72 -12.57
CA PHE A 253 -17.54 -18.19 -12.73
C PHE A 253 -16.50 -17.15 -12.29
N ILE A 254 -16.65 -15.87 -12.69
CA ILE A 254 -15.76 -14.78 -12.24
C ILE A 254 -15.85 -14.61 -10.72
N PHE A 255 -17.06 -14.63 -10.14
CA PHE A 255 -17.27 -14.47 -8.71
C PHE A 255 -16.60 -15.60 -7.90
N ASP A 256 -16.82 -16.86 -8.28
CA ASP A 256 -16.21 -18.01 -7.60
C ASP A 256 -14.68 -18.00 -7.75
N THR A 257 -14.18 -17.61 -8.92
CA THR A 257 -12.74 -17.47 -9.16
C THR A 257 -12.12 -16.39 -8.27
N LEU A 258 -12.79 -15.25 -8.09
CA LEU A 258 -12.33 -14.18 -7.18
C LEU A 258 -12.30 -14.62 -5.71
N ILE A 259 -13.28 -15.43 -5.27
CA ILE A 259 -13.24 -16.02 -3.91
C ILE A 259 -12.03 -16.92 -3.75
N GLY A 260 -11.73 -17.75 -4.76
CA GLY A 260 -10.53 -18.58 -4.80
C GLY A 260 -9.25 -17.74 -4.75
N PHE A 261 -9.20 -16.65 -5.51
CA PHE A 261 -8.09 -15.71 -5.55
C PHE A 261 -7.81 -15.07 -4.18
N PHE A 262 -8.83 -14.58 -3.46
CA PHE A 262 -8.63 -14.00 -2.13
C PHE A 262 -8.02 -14.99 -1.14
N LYS A 263 -8.54 -16.23 -1.13
CA LYS A 263 -7.99 -17.32 -0.30
C LYS A 263 -6.55 -17.65 -0.68
N ASP A 264 -6.25 -17.71 -1.98
CA ASP A 264 -4.89 -17.99 -2.44
C ASP A 264 -3.92 -16.88 -2.06
N ARG A 265 -4.37 -15.63 -2.14
CA ARG A 265 -3.55 -14.46 -1.84
C ARG A 265 -3.15 -14.41 -0.37
N VAL A 266 -4.09 -14.61 0.55
CA VAL A 266 -3.80 -14.64 1.98
C VAL A 266 -2.92 -15.83 2.35
N ASN A 267 -3.18 -17.02 1.79
CA ASN A 267 -2.36 -18.21 2.02
C ASN A 267 -0.93 -18.03 1.50
N SER A 268 -0.76 -17.44 0.32
CA SER A 268 0.57 -17.17 -0.25
C SER A 268 1.33 -16.15 0.59
N PHE A 269 0.65 -15.16 1.18
CA PHE A 269 1.27 -14.22 2.10
C PHE A 269 1.72 -14.90 3.39
N ILE A 270 0.85 -15.74 3.99
CA ILE A 270 1.13 -16.45 5.24
C ILE A 270 2.25 -17.45 5.05
N ASN A 271 2.24 -18.24 3.97
CA ASN A 271 3.23 -19.30 3.78
C ASN A 271 4.59 -18.80 3.29
N ASN A 272 4.78 -17.49 3.14
CA ASN A 272 6.05 -16.89 2.78
C ASN A 272 6.90 -16.67 4.05
N GLU A 273 8.07 -17.32 4.10
CA GLU A 273 8.99 -17.26 5.26
C GLU A 273 9.46 -15.83 5.58
N GLU A 274 9.68 -14.98 4.57
CA GLU A 274 10.09 -13.59 4.77
C GLU A 274 9.01 -12.78 5.50
N ASN A 275 7.73 -13.07 5.21
CA ASN A 275 6.61 -12.40 5.89
C ASN A 275 6.47 -12.84 7.35
N TYR A 276 6.73 -14.10 7.68
CA TYR A 276 6.77 -14.56 9.08
C TYR A 276 7.86 -13.87 9.90
N ILE A 277 8.98 -13.53 9.28
CA ILE A 277 10.07 -12.79 9.93
C ILE A 277 9.70 -11.31 10.08
N LYS A 278 9.00 -10.75 9.09
CA LYS A 278 8.70 -9.31 9.01
C LYS A 278 7.49 -8.86 9.82
N TYR A 279 6.46 -9.71 9.93
CA TYR A 279 5.18 -9.36 10.55
C TYR A 279 4.95 -10.14 11.85
N SER A 280 4.32 -9.49 12.83
CA SER A 280 3.89 -10.17 14.05
C SER A 280 2.74 -11.15 13.76
N ASN A 281 2.59 -12.16 14.61
CA ASN A 281 1.43 -13.07 14.55
C ASN A 281 0.10 -12.31 14.59
N GLU A 282 0.00 -11.27 15.41
CA GLU A 282 -1.20 -10.41 15.46
C GLU A 282 -1.49 -9.75 14.11
N SER A 283 -0.46 -9.27 13.40
CA SER A 283 -0.63 -8.66 12.06
C SER A 283 -1.07 -9.70 11.04
N ILE A 284 -0.53 -10.92 11.11
CA ILE A 284 -0.92 -12.03 10.24
C ILE A 284 -2.39 -12.40 10.49
N ASP A 285 -2.82 -12.46 11.75
CA ASP A 285 -4.20 -12.79 12.10
C ASP A 285 -5.17 -11.66 11.72
N LYS A 286 -4.78 -10.40 11.85
CA LYS A 286 -5.54 -9.25 11.32
C LYS A 286 -5.74 -9.37 9.81
N LEU A 287 -4.70 -9.72 9.05
CA LEU A 287 -4.80 -9.89 7.60
C LEU A 287 -5.74 -11.05 7.23
N LYS A 288 -5.65 -12.20 7.93
CA LYS A 288 -6.59 -13.33 7.74
C LYS A 288 -8.03 -12.88 7.94
N ASN A 289 -8.31 -12.26 9.08
CA ASN A 289 -9.66 -11.80 9.42
C ASN A 289 -10.19 -10.79 8.40
N ALA A 290 -9.33 -9.87 7.93
CA ALA A 290 -9.71 -8.91 6.89
C ALA A 290 -10.08 -9.59 5.56
N HIS A 291 -9.35 -10.63 5.16
CA HIS A 291 -9.68 -11.44 3.98
C HIS A 291 -10.97 -12.24 4.15
N ASP A 292 -11.20 -12.83 5.33
CA ASP A 292 -12.43 -13.56 5.61
C ASP A 292 -13.66 -12.64 5.54
N ILE A 293 -13.57 -11.42 6.11
CA ILE A 293 -14.61 -10.40 6.01
C ILE A 293 -14.83 -9.99 4.55
N LEU A 294 -13.75 -9.78 3.77
CA LEU A 294 -13.85 -9.47 2.34
C LEU A 294 -14.60 -10.56 1.57
N ILE A 295 -14.28 -11.82 1.82
CA ILE A 295 -14.91 -12.97 1.17
C ILE A 295 -16.41 -13.02 1.50
N GLU A 296 -16.78 -12.85 2.76
CA GLU A 296 -18.19 -12.90 3.18
C GLU A 296 -18.99 -11.71 2.62
N ASN A 297 -18.44 -10.50 2.68
CA ASN A 297 -19.05 -9.33 2.04
C ASN A 297 -19.17 -9.52 0.53
N PHE A 298 -18.17 -10.12 -0.13
CA PHE A 298 -18.22 -10.36 -1.56
C PHE A 298 -19.30 -11.38 -1.93
N LYS A 299 -19.40 -12.52 -1.23
CA LYS A 299 -20.48 -13.51 -1.41
C LYS A 299 -21.86 -12.90 -1.23
N LYS A 300 -22.05 -12.07 -0.20
CA LYS A 300 -23.30 -11.35 0.05
C LYS A 300 -23.64 -10.45 -1.14
N ASN A 301 -22.69 -9.63 -1.59
CA ASN A 301 -22.91 -8.66 -2.66
C ASN A 301 -23.11 -9.31 -4.04
N THR A 302 -22.48 -10.45 -4.34
CA THR A 302 -22.72 -11.20 -5.57
C THR A 302 -24.10 -11.84 -5.60
N LYS A 303 -24.58 -12.34 -4.44
CA LYS A 303 -25.95 -12.83 -4.29
C LYS A 303 -26.98 -11.73 -4.56
N GLU A 304 -26.84 -10.57 -3.91
CA GLU A 304 -27.73 -9.41 -4.10
C GLU A 304 -27.74 -8.93 -5.57
N TYR A 305 -26.57 -8.91 -6.22
CA TYR A 305 -26.45 -8.55 -7.62
C TYR A 305 -27.24 -9.49 -8.54
N ASN A 306 -27.09 -10.80 -8.32
CA ASN A 306 -27.77 -11.82 -9.10
C ASN A 306 -29.30 -11.80 -8.90
N GLU A 307 -29.76 -11.56 -7.67
CA GLU A 307 -31.19 -11.40 -7.37
C GLU A 307 -31.79 -10.21 -8.14
N THR A 308 -31.10 -9.06 -8.11
CA THR A 308 -31.52 -7.84 -8.82
C THR A 308 -31.57 -8.07 -10.34
N LYS A 309 -30.55 -8.72 -10.92
CA LYS A 309 -30.51 -9.04 -12.34
C LYS A 309 -31.63 -10.01 -12.76
N ASN A 310 -31.93 -11.01 -11.92
CA ASN A 310 -33.03 -11.94 -12.18
C ASN A 310 -34.39 -11.24 -12.18
N ILE A 311 -34.62 -10.33 -11.24
CA ILE A 311 -35.84 -9.52 -11.19
C ILE A 311 -35.99 -8.67 -12.46
N LEU A 312 -34.94 -7.95 -12.86
CA LEU A 312 -34.96 -7.13 -14.09
C LEU A 312 -35.26 -7.96 -15.34
N ASN A 313 -34.66 -9.14 -15.46
CA ASN A 313 -34.91 -10.06 -16.56
C ASN A 313 -36.34 -10.62 -16.59
N GLN A 314 -37.02 -10.69 -15.45
CA GLN A 314 -38.45 -11.07 -15.38
C GLN A 314 -39.36 -9.94 -15.82
N TYR A 315 -39.02 -8.68 -15.52
CA TYR A 315 -39.82 -7.50 -15.93
C TYR A 315 -39.66 -7.13 -17.42
N MET A 316 -38.55 -7.51 -18.05
CA MET A 316 -38.27 -7.22 -19.46
C MET A 316 -38.75 -8.31 -20.44
N LYS A 317 -39.32 -9.41 -19.94
CA LYS A 317 -39.93 -10.48 -20.74
C LYS A 317 -41.43 -10.30 -20.85
#